data_AF-A0A8T3TXD5-F1
#
_entry.id   AF-A0A8T3TXD5-F1
#
_cell.length_a   1.000
_cell.length_b   1.000
_cell.length_c   1.000
_cell.angle_alpha   90.00
_cell.angle_beta   90.00
_cell.angle_gamma   90.00
#
_symmetry.space_group_name_H-M   'P 1'
#
loop_
_entity.id
_entity.type
_entity.pdbx_description
1 polymer ?
#
loop_
_entity_poly.entity_id
_entity_poly.type
_entity_poly.pdbx_seq_one_letter_code
_entity_poly.pdbx_strand_id
1 'polypeptide(L)'
;MARAPGNERGLRLSPRQRTIAGWVAAIALIIGVAVAFRVLGGNADGITVGPSATASDSGADPRVIAFGTALGADDAVGAETTNRFTAGDTFAYSVDGPSPLPVAVYVEVRRTGGGPAETVQAATEQRVPQERAPAIAFVVPAVDLIDKFGAGEYLMLLYLDADEAPYAEGAFELVVPPSPSGDS
;
A
#
# COMPACT_ATOMS: atom_id res chain seq x y z
N MET A 1 25.82 52.53 -21.97
CA MET A 1 26.15 51.81 -20.72
C MET A 1 24.84 51.51 -20.00
N ALA A 2 24.48 50.35 -19.47
CA ALA A 2 24.90 48.96 -19.62
C ALA A 2 23.80 48.14 -18.89
N ARG A 3 23.41 47.00 -19.48
CA ARG A 3 22.83 45.77 -18.86
C ARG A 3 21.47 45.81 -18.15
N ALA A 4 20.55 45.01 -18.70
CA ALA A 4 19.56 44.24 -17.95
C ALA A 4 20.26 43.21 -17.04
N PRO A 5 19.64 42.82 -15.90
CA PRO A 5 18.89 41.55 -15.85
C PRO A 5 17.60 41.72 -14.99
N GLY A 6 16.64 40.82 -14.90
CA GLY A 6 16.50 39.43 -15.33
C GLY A 6 15.39 38.82 -14.47
N ASN A 7 14.41 38.21 -15.12
CA ASN A 7 13.42 37.24 -14.65
C ASN A 7 13.48 36.79 -13.17
N GLU A 8 12.45 37.15 -12.40
CA GLU A 8 11.98 36.34 -11.27
C GLU A 8 10.56 35.84 -11.56
N ARG A 9 10.45 34.92 -12.52
CA ARG A 9 9.32 33.99 -12.57
C ARG A 9 9.46 33.04 -11.38
N GLY A 10 9.01 33.50 -10.21
CA GLY A 10 8.77 32.61 -9.09
C GLY A 10 7.75 31.57 -9.52
N LEU A 11 8.20 30.36 -9.80
CA LEU A 11 7.35 29.20 -10.01
C LEU A 11 6.60 28.96 -8.69
N ARG A 12 5.41 29.57 -8.59
CA ARG A 12 4.44 29.25 -7.55
C ARG A 12 3.91 27.85 -7.83
N LEU A 13 4.65 26.86 -7.35
CA LEU A 13 4.19 25.48 -7.28
C LEU A 13 2.96 25.43 -6.38
N SER A 14 1.87 24.90 -6.91
CA SER A 14 0.61 24.77 -6.18
C SER A 14 0.76 23.78 -5.01
N PRO A 15 0.01 23.95 -3.90
CA PRO A 15 0.08 23.04 -2.75
C PRO A 15 -0.18 21.57 -3.10
N ARG A 16 -0.94 21.32 -4.18
CA ARG A 16 -1.28 19.97 -4.66
C ARG A 16 -0.13 19.25 -5.37
N GLN A 17 0.93 19.96 -5.81
CA GLN A 17 2.09 19.35 -6.48
C GLN A 17 3.17 18.84 -5.52
N ARG A 18 3.17 19.25 -4.25
CA ARG A 18 4.14 18.74 -3.26
C ARG A 18 3.82 17.34 -2.76
N THR A 19 2.56 16.91 -2.80
CA THR A 19 2.15 15.57 -2.35
C THR A 19 2.63 14.47 -3.30
N ILE A 20 2.81 14.78 -4.59
CA ILE A 20 3.22 13.82 -5.62
C ILE A 20 4.75 13.69 -5.68
N ALA A 21 5.49 14.77 -5.40
CA ALA A 21 6.96 14.77 -5.44
C ALA A 21 7.61 13.94 -4.31
N GLY A 22 6.90 13.69 -3.21
CA GLY A 22 7.40 12.83 -2.12
C GLY A 22 7.48 11.34 -2.48
N TRP A 23 6.66 10.88 -3.45
CA TRP A 23 6.58 9.46 -3.81
C TRP A 23 7.69 9.01 -4.78
N VAL A 24 8.17 9.89 -5.65
CA VAL A 24 9.15 9.52 -6.68
C VAL A 24 10.56 9.30 -6.10
N ALA A 25 10.91 9.95 -4.98
CA ALA A 25 12.21 9.75 -4.32
C ALA A 25 12.32 8.40 -3.59
N ALA A 26 11.20 7.80 -3.16
CA ALA A 26 11.19 6.49 -2.49
C ALA A 26 11.49 5.33 -3.45
N ILE A 27 11.13 5.47 -4.74
CA ILE A 27 11.27 4.40 -5.74
C ILE A 27 12.74 4.18 -6.15
N ALA A 28 13.57 5.22 -6.17
CA ALA A 28 14.96 5.11 -6.64
C ALA A 28 15.91 4.44 -5.61
N LEU A 29 15.56 4.39 -4.32
CA LEU A 29 16.43 3.80 -3.28
C LEU A 29 16.27 2.27 -3.18
N ILE A 30 15.13 1.71 -3.60
CA ILE A 30 14.75 0.30 -3.40
C ILE A 30 15.49 -0.66 -4.35
N ILE A 31 15.94 -0.18 -5.52
CA ILE A 31 16.66 -1.02 -6.50
C ILE A 31 18.07 -1.41 -5.99
N GLY A 32 18.64 -0.68 -5.03
CA GLY A 32 19.99 -0.94 -4.51
C GLY A 32 20.14 -2.12 -3.55
N VAL A 33 19.09 -2.54 -2.83
CA VAL A 33 19.23 -3.49 -1.70
C VAL A 33 18.89 -4.94 -2.09
N ALA A 34 18.09 -5.16 -3.14
CA ALA A 34 17.70 -6.52 -3.56
C ALA A 34 18.82 -7.35 -4.19
N VAL A 35 19.93 -6.73 -4.62
CA VAL A 35 21.05 -7.45 -5.28
C VAL A 35 22.00 -8.09 -4.25
N ALA A 36 22.02 -7.63 -3.00
CA ALA A 36 22.99 -8.11 -2.00
C ALA A 36 22.71 -9.54 -1.49
N PHE A 37 21.46 -9.99 -1.51
CA PHE A 37 21.09 -11.31 -0.93
C PHE A 37 21.11 -12.48 -1.92
N ARG A 38 21.30 -12.25 -3.23
CA ARG A 38 21.19 -13.32 -4.25
C ARG A 38 22.51 -13.98 -4.67
N VAL A 39 23.66 -13.51 -4.18
CA VAL A 39 24.97 -13.96 -4.68
C VAL A 39 25.78 -14.80 -3.68
N LEU A 40 25.29 -15.04 -2.45
CA LEU A 40 26.11 -15.70 -1.42
C LEU A 40 25.47 -16.91 -0.72
N GLY A 41 25.00 -17.89 -1.50
CA GLY A 41 24.72 -19.24 -0.99
C GLY A 41 24.37 -20.18 -2.14
N GLY A 42 25.25 -21.01 -2.70
CA GLY A 42 26.44 -21.64 -2.13
C GLY A 42 26.06 -23.06 -1.67
N ASN A 43 26.18 -24.03 -2.58
CA ASN A 43 25.87 -25.45 -2.41
C ASN A 43 26.33 -26.06 -1.07
N ALA A 44 25.45 -26.78 -0.38
CA ALA A 44 25.82 -27.87 0.52
C ALA A 44 24.65 -28.84 0.72
N ASP A 45 24.81 -30.05 0.19
CA ASP A 45 24.10 -31.24 0.67
C ASP A 45 24.52 -31.50 2.13
N GLY A 46 23.58 -31.50 3.06
CA GLY A 46 23.84 -31.77 4.47
C GLY A 46 22.56 -31.77 5.30
N ILE A 47 22.23 -32.93 5.85
CA ILE A 47 21.10 -33.18 6.74
C ILE A 47 21.12 -32.16 7.90
N THR A 48 20.02 -31.43 8.12
CA THR A 48 19.83 -30.62 9.33
C THR A 48 18.51 -30.98 10.00
N VAL A 49 18.61 -31.40 11.26
CA VAL A 49 17.49 -31.64 12.18
C VAL A 49 17.13 -30.32 12.87
N GLY A 50 15.84 -29.96 12.86
CA GLY A 50 15.23 -28.89 13.68
C GLY A 50 15.46 -27.45 13.17
N PRO A 51 14.47 -26.54 13.31
CA PRO A 51 13.62 -26.42 14.49
C PRO A 51 12.17 -26.84 14.24
N SER A 52 11.54 -27.45 15.25
CA SER A 52 10.10 -27.25 15.44
C SER A 52 9.93 -25.76 15.74
N ALA A 53 9.51 -25.00 14.73
CA ALA A 53 8.89 -23.72 14.98
C ALA A 53 7.56 -24.04 15.67
N THR A 54 7.57 -24.00 17.00
CA THR A 54 6.35 -23.79 17.76
C THR A 54 5.89 -22.38 17.37
N ALA A 55 5.03 -22.30 16.36
CA ALA A 55 4.25 -21.09 16.11
C ALA A 55 3.43 -20.89 17.39
N SER A 56 3.89 -20.00 18.25
CA SER A 56 3.11 -19.48 19.36
C SER A 56 1.93 -18.73 18.75
N ASP A 57 0.83 -19.45 18.61
CA ASP A 57 -0.48 -18.96 18.25
C ASP A 57 -0.97 -18.08 19.40
N SER A 58 -0.60 -16.80 19.36
CA SER A 58 -0.95 -15.80 20.36
C SER A 58 -0.91 -14.43 19.70
N GLY A 59 -1.81 -14.22 18.73
CA GLY A 59 -2.14 -12.90 18.22
C GLY A 59 -3.64 -12.89 17.98
N ALA A 60 -4.37 -11.91 18.51
CA ALA A 60 -5.81 -11.79 18.29
C ALA A 60 -6.16 -11.86 16.79
N ASP A 61 -7.37 -12.33 16.46
CA ASP A 61 -7.86 -12.33 15.09
C ASP A 61 -7.65 -10.93 14.45
N PRO A 62 -7.06 -10.84 13.25
CA PRO A 62 -6.85 -9.56 12.59
C PRO A 62 -8.17 -8.80 12.44
N ARG A 63 -8.11 -7.49 12.68
CA ARG A 63 -9.27 -6.61 12.45
C ARG A 63 -9.61 -6.55 10.96
N VAL A 64 -10.86 -6.24 10.66
CA VAL A 64 -11.31 -6.08 9.27
C VAL A 64 -10.95 -4.69 8.76
N ILE A 65 -10.26 -4.62 7.62
CA ILE A 65 -10.06 -3.38 6.87
C ILE A 65 -11.33 -3.07 6.08
N ALA A 66 -11.92 -1.89 6.32
CA ALA A 66 -13.02 -1.39 5.51
C ALA A 66 -12.48 -0.73 4.24
N PHE A 67 -13.13 -0.97 3.11
CA PHE A 67 -12.80 -0.39 1.81
C PHE A 67 -13.98 0.38 1.23
N GLY A 68 -13.70 1.47 0.53
CA GLY A 68 -14.71 2.24 -0.19
C GLY A 68 -14.10 3.32 -1.07
N THR A 69 -14.96 4.15 -1.66
CA THR A 69 -14.57 5.19 -2.64
C THR A 69 -14.21 6.52 -2.01
N ALA A 70 -14.47 6.70 -0.71
CA ALA A 70 -14.15 7.89 0.04
C ALA A 70 -14.05 7.61 1.55
N LEU A 71 -13.35 8.49 2.26
CA LEU A 71 -13.43 8.56 3.73
C LEU A 71 -14.60 9.46 4.14
N GLY A 72 -15.31 9.07 5.20
CA GLY A 72 -16.35 9.84 5.85
C GLY A 72 -15.81 10.93 6.76
N ALA A 73 -16.71 11.61 7.48
CA ALA A 73 -16.35 12.71 8.38
C ALA A 73 -15.48 12.27 9.58
N ASP A 74 -15.57 11.00 9.97
CA ASP A 74 -14.81 10.41 11.07
C ASP A 74 -13.55 9.67 10.58
N ASP A 75 -13.11 9.94 9.35
CA ASP A 75 -12.00 9.28 8.66
C ASP A 75 -12.14 7.74 8.50
N ALA A 76 -13.24 7.16 8.94
CA ALA A 76 -13.67 5.83 8.56
C ALA A 76 -14.19 5.84 7.11
N VAL A 77 -13.98 4.76 6.37
CA VAL A 77 -14.69 4.54 5.11
C VAL A 77 -16.19 4.70 5.34
N GLY A 78 -16.81 5.59 4.58
CA GLY A 78 -18.22 5.99 4.76
C GLY A 78 -19.22 4.93 4.28
N ALA A 79 -20.49 5.33 4.16
CA ALA A 79 -21.60 4.44 3.78
C ALA A 79 -21.47 3.79 2.38
N GLU A 80 -20.59 4.30 1.51
CA GLU A 80 -20.28 3.72 0.19
C GLU A 80 -19.15 2.69 0.30
N THR A 81 -19.34 1.68 1.13
CA THR A 81 -18.39 0.57 1.25
C THR A 81 -18.40 -0.27 -0.02
N THR A 82 -17.24 -0.47 -0.62
CA THR A 82 -17.03 -1.37 -1.75
C THR A 82 -15.65 -1.99 -1.63
N ASN A 83 -15.55 -3.26 -1.99
CA ASN A 83 -14.29 -3.96 -2.13
C ASN A 83 -13.87 -4.09 -3.59
N ARG A 84 -14.56 -3.46 -4.53
CA ARG A 84 -14.30 -3.55 -5.96
C ARG A 84 -14.06 -2.17 -6.56
N PHE A 85 -12.96 -2.02 -7.28
CA PHE A 85 -12.47 -0.76 -7.78
C PHE A 85 -12.07 -0.84 -9.25
N THR A 86 -12.46 0.19 -10.01
CA THR A 86 -12.08 0.42 -11.39
C THR A 86 -11.11 1.59 -11.50
N ALA A 87 -10.47 1.79 -12.64
CA ALA A 87 -9.49 2.88 -12.83
C ALA A 87 -10.07 4.29 -12.59
N GLY A 88 -11.39 4.47 -12.69
CA GLY A 88 -12.05 5.75 -12.40
C GLY A 88 -12.26 6.02 -10.91
N ASP A 89 -12.09 4.99 -10.06
CA ASP A 89 -12.44 5.07 -8.65
C ASP A 89 -11.29 5.64 -7.80
N THR A 90 -11.69 6.18 -6.66
CA THR A 90 -10.78 6.40 -5.54
C THR A 90 -10.76 5.13 -4.70
N PHE A 91 -9.58 4.69 -4.28
CA PHE A 91 -9.40 3.59 -3.34
C PHE A 91 -9.15 4.18 -1.95
N ALA A 92 -10.14 4.07 -1.07
CA ALA A 92 -10.04 4.44 0.33
C ALA A 92 -10.11 3.19 1.20
N TYR A 93 -9.28 3.15 2.23
CA TYR A 93 -9.33 2.10 3.24
C TYR A 93 -9.14 2.67 4.64
N SER A 94 -9.79 2.04 5.61
CA SER A 94 -9.67 2.43 7.02
C SER A 94 -9.79 1.23 7.96
N VAL A 95 -9.14 1.31 9.10
CA VAL A 95 -9.36 0.42 10.24
C VAL A 95 -9.27 1.23 11.54
N ASP A 96 -10.04 0.84 12.56
CA ASP A 96 -9.87 1.40 13.90
C ASP A 96 -8.43 1.20 14.37
N GLY A 97 -7.75 2.28 14.76
CA GLY A 97 -6.38 2.23 15.23
C GLY A 97 -6.28 1.89 16.72
N PRO A 98 -5.11 1.43 17.20
CA PRO A 98 -4.85 1.34 18.62
C PRO A 98 -4.77 2.75 19.25
N SER A 99 -4.86 2.82 20.58
CA SER A 99 -4.62 4.05 21.34
C SER A 99 -3.38 3.87 22.21
N PRO A 100 -2.32 4.69 22.03
CA PRO A 100 -2.21 5.79 21.07
C PRO A 100 -2.08 5.31 19.61
N LEU A 101 -2.49 6.17 18.68
CA LEU A 101 -2.33 5.90 17.25
C LEU A 101 -0.83 5.87 16.90
N PRO A 102 -0.34 4.89 16.13
CA PRO A 102 1.06 4.84 15.77
C PRO A 102 1.38 5.93 14.74
N VAL A 103 2.64 6.33 14.66
CA VAL A 103 3.12 7.31 13.65
C VAL A 103 3.24 6.71 12.25
N ALA A 104 3.38 5.39 12.17
CA ALA A 104 3.51 4.64 10.94
C ALA A 104 2.92 3.22 11.13
N VAL A 105 2.55 2.61 10.01
CA VAL A 105 2.11 1.22 9.90
C VAL A 105 2.81 0.60 8.69
N TYR A 106 2.78 -0.72 8.57
CA TYR A 106 3.30 -1.42 7.40
C TYR A 106 2.16 -2.07 6.63
N VAL A 107 2.16 -1.94 5.31
CA VAL A 107 1.12 -2.50 4.45
C VAL A 107 1.73 -3.46 3.44
N GLU A 108 1.28 -4.70 3.50
CA GLU A 108 1.57 -5.75 2.52
C GLU A 108 0.34 -5.98 1.64
N VAL A 109 0.56 -6.32 0.36
CA VAL A 109 -0.51 -6.71 -0.56
C VAL A 109 -0.13 -8.02 -1.22
N ARG A 110 -1.05 -8.98 -1.12
CA ARG A 110 -0.96 -10.28 -1.78
C ARG A 110 -2.02 -10.38 -2.87
N ARG A 111 -1.65 -10.83 -4.06
CA ARG A 111 -2.61 -11.29 -5.07
C ARG A 111 -3.11 -12.68 -4.67
N THR A 112 -4.42 -12.88 -4.69
CA THR A 112 -5.07 -14.15 -4.32
C THR A 112 -5.82 -14.80 -5.49
N GLY A 113 -6.14 -14.04 -6.53
CA GLY A 113 -6.78 -14.56 -7.74
C GLY A 113 -5.80 -15.24 -8.69
N GLY A 114 -6.23 -16.33 -9.33
CA GLY A 114 -5.51 -16.96 -10.45
C GLY A 114 -4.41 -17.97 -10.07
N GLY A 115 -4.30 -18.36 -8.80
CA GLY A 115 -3.32 -19.35 -8.36
C GLY A 115 -3.01 -19.26 -6.86
N PRO A 116 -1.87 -19.82 -6.41
CA PRO A 116 -1.35 -19.60 -5.06
C PRO A 116 -1.15 -18.10 -4.79
N ALA A 117 -1.33 -17.70 -3.53
CA ALA A 117 -1.16 -16.29 -3.16
C ALA A 117 0.28 -15.81 -3.42
N GLU A 118 0.42 -14.63 -4.03
CA GLU A 118 1.70 -14.02 -4.38
C GLU A 118 1.81 -12.61 -3.77
N THR A 119 2.91 -12.32 -3.07
CA THR A 119 3.15 -10.97 -2.54
C THR A 119 3.54 -10.00 -3.67
N VAL A 120 2.62 -9.09 -4.03
CA VAL A 120 2.84 -8.05 -5.05
C VAL A 120 3.38 -6.75 -4.47
N GLN A 121 3.26 -6.58 -3.15
CA GLN A 121 3.93 -5.55 -2.38
C GLN A 121 4.30 -6.14 -1.02
N ALA A 122 5.59 -6.25 -0.72
CA ALA A 122 6.06 -6.59 0.62
C ALA A 122 5.66 -5.50 1.63
N ALA A 123 5.61 -5.85 2.92
CA ALA A 123 5.32 -4.91 4.01
C ALA A 123 6.10 -3.60 3.85
N THR A 124 5.39 -2.53 3.51
CA THR A 124 5.96 -1.20 3.21
C THR A 124 5.45 -0.20 4.21
N GLU A 125 6.34 0.56 4.84
CA GLU A 125 5.99 1.60 5.81
C GLU A 125 5.13 2.70 5.17
N GLN A 126 4.03 3.06 5.84
CA GLN A 126 3.17 4.18 5.52
C GLN A 126 2.99 5.05 6.75
N ARG A 127 3.24 6.36 6.61
CA ARG A 127 3.03 7.33 7.68
C ARG A 127 1.53 7.52 7.92
N VAL A 128 1.09 7.31 9.15
CA VAL A 128 -0.30 7.50 9.55
C VAL A 128 -0.56 9.00 9.79
N PRO A 129 -1.50 9.63 9.09
CA PRO A 129 -1.92 11.01 9.37
C PRO A 129 -2.52 11.09 10.78
N GLN A 130 -1.87 11.83 11.68
CA GLN A 130 -2.25 11.88 13.10
C GLN A 130 -3.54 12.69 13.34
N GLU A 131 -3.88 13.55 12.40
CA GLU A 131 -5.13 14.32 12.37
C GLU A 131 -6.37 13.45 12.14
N ARG A 132 -6.20 12.19 11.74
CA ARG A 132 -7.28 11.22 11.47
C ARG A 132 -7.59 10.27 12.64
N ALA A 133 -7.04 10.58 13.81
CA ALA A 133 -7.31 9.79 15.01
C ALA A 133 -8.83 9.72 15.27
N PRO A 134 -9.37 8.54 15.63
CA PRO A 134 -8.64 7.33 16.05
C PRO A 134 -8.39 6.29 14.93
N ALA A 135 -8.70 6.59 13.67
CA ALA A 135 -8.60 5.62 12.58
C ALA A 135 -7.24 5.66 11.88
N ILE A 136 -6.79 4.49 11.41
CA ILE A 136 -5.73 4.40 10.41
C ILE A 136 -6.42 4.41 9.05
N ALA A 137 -6.31 5.52 8.31
CA ALA A 137 -7.07 5.72 7.09
C ALA A 137 -6.24 6.36 5.96
N PHE A 138 -6.39 5.83 4.75
CA PHE A 138 -5.62 6.22 3.58
C PHE A 138 -6.50 6.28 2.33
N VAL A 139 -6.04 7.08 1.35
CA VAL A 139 -6.71 7.28 0.07
C VAL A 139 -5.67 7.30 -1.04
N VAL A 140 -5.90 6.56 -2.11
CA VAL A 140 -5.06 6.51 -3.32
C VAL A 140 -5.95 6.36 -4.57
N PRO A 141 -5.57 6.90 -5.74
CA PRO A 141 -6.29 6.60 -6.98
C PRO A 141 -6.24 5.10 -7.30
N ALA A 142 -7.37 4.48 -7.65
CA ALA A 142 -7.41 3.06 -7.98
C ALA A 142 -6.63 2.75 -9.28
N VAL A 143 -6.54 3.72 -10.21
CA VAL A 143 -5.70 3.60 -11.41
C VAL A 143 -4.23 3.33 -11.06
N ASP A 144 -3.68 3.97 -10.03
CA ASP A 144 -2.28 3.77 -9.65
C ASP A 144 -2.05 2.35 -9.14
N LEU A 145 -3.03 1.76 -8.45
CA LEU A 145 -2.99 0.37 -8.00
C LEU A 145 -3.14 -0.60 -9.18
N ILE A 146 -4.01 -0.31 -10.14
CA ILE A 146 -4.18 -1.12 -11.35
C ILE A 146 -2.92 -1.07 -12.22
N ASP A 147 -2.29 0.08 -12.39
CA ASP A 147 -1.05 0.20 -13.17
C ASP A 147 0.11 -0.54 -12.48
N LYS A 148 0.14 -0.54 -11.15
CA LYS A 148 1.20 -1.18 -10.36
C LYS A 148 1.01 -2.70 -10.24
N PHE A 149 -0.20 -3.14 -9.92
CA PHE A 149 -0.49 -4.53 -9.59
C PHE A 149 -1.23 -5.26 -10.70
N GLY A 150 -1.89 -4.58 -11.62
CA GLY A 150 -2.81 -5.18 -12.59
C GLY A 150 -4.19 -5.47 -11.99
N ALA A 151 -5.13 -5.87 -12.84
CA ALA A 151 -6.44 -6.36 -12.39
C ALA A 151 -6.32 -7.69 -11.64
N GLY A 152 -7.22 -7.93 -10.68
CA GLY A 152 -7.29 -9.18 -9.93
C GLY A 152 -7.88 -9.03 -8.53
N GLU A 153 -7.93 -10.14 -7.81
CA GLU A 153 -8.29 -10.22 -6.40
C GLU A 153 -7.05 -10.14 -5.53
N TYR A 154 -7.13 -9.37 -4.45
CA TYR A 154 -6.04 -9.05 -3.55
C TYR A 154 -6.46 -9.14 -2.09
N LEU A 155 -5.51 -9.47 -1.23
CA LEU A 155 -5.58 -9.38 0.22
C LEU A 155 -4.59 -8.32 0.69
N MET A 156 -5.10 -7.29 1.37
CA MET A 156 -4.29 -6.30 2.07
C MET A 156 -4.07 -6.76 3.51
N LEU A 157 -2.83 -6.67 3.98
CA LEU A 157 -2.46 -6.91 5.37
C LEU A 157 -1.84 -5.63 5.93
N LEU A 158 -2.30 -5.21 7.11
CA LEU A 158 -1.77 -4.07 7.84
C LEU A 158 -1.11 -4.56 9.12
N TYR A 159 0.09 -4.07 9.38
CA TYR A 159 0.87 -4.40 10.55
C TYR A 159 1.23 -3.14 11.33
N LEU A 160 1.28 -3.24 12.65
CA LEU A 160 1.80 -2.16 13.51
C LEU A 160 3.33 -2.17 13.52
N ASP A 161 3.93 -3.34 13.41
CA ASP A 161 5.36 -3.58 13.24
C ASP A 161 5.57 -4.61 12.11
N ALA A 162 6.62 -4.45 11.30
CA ALA A 162 6.85 -5.28 10.11
C ALA A 162 7.12 -6.76 10.42
N ASP A 163 7.62 -7.07 11.62
CA ASP A 163 7.98 -8.43 12.04
C ASP A 163 6.90 -9.10 12.91
N GLU A 164 5.74 -8.46 13.09
CA GLU A 164 4.61 -8.96 13.88
C GLU A 164 3.53 -9.64 13.03
N ALA A 165 2.56 -10.25 13.70
CA ALA A 165 1.34 -10.73 13.04
C ALA A 165 0.51 -9.56 12.49
N PRO A 166 -0.28 -9.77 11.41
CA PRO A 166 -1.15 -8.73 10.88
C PRO A 166 -2.11 -8.20 11.95
N TYR A 167 -2.13 -6.87 12.12
CA TYR A 167 -3.11 -6.19 12.96
C TYR A 167 -4.49 -6.18 12.31
N ALA A 168 -4.54 -6.04 10.99
CA ALA A 168 -5.77 -6.03 10.22
C ALA A 168 -5.57 -6.63 8.84
N GLU A 169 -6.66 -7.15 8.28
CA GLU A 169 -6.68 -7.67 6.92
C GLU A 169 -7.98 -7.33 6.20
N GLY A 170 -7.93 -7.33 4.87
CA GLY A 170 -9.13 -7.16 4.05
C GLY A 170 -8.90 -7.47 2.59
N ALA A 171 -9.89 -8.09 1.96
CA ALA A 171 -9.85 -8.45 0.55
C ALA A 171 -10.48 -7.35 -0.33
N PHE A 172 -9.87 -7.10 -1.49
CA PHE A 172 -10.37 -6.17 -2.50
C PHE A 172 -10.07 -6.68 -3.93
N GLU A 173 -10.79 -6.13 -4.91
CA GLU A 173 -10.70 -6.46 -6.32
C GLU A 173 -10.39 -5.21 -7.13
N LEU A 174 -9.40 -5.31 -8.01
CA LEU A 174 -9.09 -4.30 -9.02
C LEU A 174 -9.57 -4.79 -10.39
N VAL A 175 -10.35 -3.96 -11.08
CA VAL A 175 -11.01 -4.33 -12.33
C VAL A 175 -10.63 -3.37 -13.45
N VAL A 176 -10.20 -3.93 -14.57
CA VAL A 176 -10.08 -3.19 -15.83
C VAL A 176 -11.42 -3.33 -16.57
N PRO A 177 -12.11 -2.22 -16.91
CA PRO A 177 -13.35 -2.30 -17.66
C PRO A 177 -13.10 -2.98 -19.02
N PRO A 178 -14.06 -3.76 -19.53
CA PRO A 178 -13.91 -4.38 -20.85
C PRO A 178 -13.68 -3.28 -21.88
N SER A 179 -12.68 -3.45 -22.75
CA SER A 179 -12.50 -2.57 -23.90
C SER A 179 -13.81 -2.48 -24.65
N PRO A 180 -14.29 -1.28 -25.03
CA PRO A 180 -15.48 -1.17 -25.85
C PRO A 180 -15.21 -2.01 -27.10
N SER A 181 -16.00 -3.06 -27.28
CA SER A 181 -15.92 -3.91 -28.45
C SER A 181 -16.17 -3.00 -29.64
N GLY A 182 -15.12 -2.67 -30.38
CA GLY A 182 -15.22 -1.90 -31.60
C GLY A 182 -15.94 -2.76 -32.63
N ASP A 183 -17.26 -2.71 -32.65
CA ASP A 183 -18.02 -3.02 -33.85
C ASP A 183 -17.67 -1.91 -34.86
N SER A 184 -16.82 -2.26 -35.81
CA SER A 184 -16.53 -1.50 -37.03
C SER A 184 -16.77 -2.39 -38.23
#